data_AF-A0A0B8P7K9-F1
#
_entry.id   AF-A0A0B8P7K9-F1
#
_cell.length_a   1.000
_cell.length_b   1.000
_cell.length_c   1.000
_cell.angle_alpha   90.00
_cell.angle_beta   90.00
_cell.angle_gamma   90.00
#
_symmetry.space_group_name_H-M   'P 1'
#
loop_
_entity.id
_entity.type
_entity.pdbx_description
1 polymer ?
#
loop_
_entity_poly.entity_id
_entity_poly.type
_entity_poly.pdbx_seq_one_letter_code
_entity_poly.pdbx_strand_id
1 'polypeptide(L)'
;MSANIRPWDKWSTLIGTVLIEFALGSVYTWSLFNAHLADKLDEPVKQVAFSFGLLSLALAVASSLSGKLQEKFGVKKVITFSGLLLGASLYLTSTASSLTALYIFAGFLVGFADGTGYLLALTNCIKFFQKIRGLHRLRHWCLRFG
;
A
#
# COMPACT_ATOMS: atom_id res chain seq x y z
N MET A 1 -2.67 26.27 18.20
CA MET A 1 -3.51 26.52 17.00
C MET A 1 -4.28 25.26 16.65
N SER A 2 -5.57 25.23 16.98
CA SER A 2 -6.49 24.15 16.62
C SER A 2 -6.79 24.24 15.13
N ALA A 3 -6.21 23.36 14.32
CA ALA A 3 -6.57 23.28 12.90
C ALA A 3 -8.05 22.85 12.81
N ASN A 4 -8.90 23.73 12.27
CA ASN A 4 -10.30 23.46 12.01
C ASN A 4 -10.41 22.47 10.82
N ILE A 5 -10.24 21.18 11.10
CA ILE A 5 -10.33 20.10 10.10
C ILE A 5 -11.81 19.90 9.77
N ARG A 6 -12.21 20.28 8.55
CA ARG A 6 -13.60 20.15 8.09
C ARG A 6 -14.00 18.67 8.11
N PRO A 7 -15.26 18.33 8.39
CA PRO A 7 -15.70 16.92 8.41
C PRO A 7 -15.40 16.20 7.10
N TRP A 8 -15.46 16.89 5.96
CA TRP A 8 -15.09 16.41 4.62
C TRP A 8 -13.66 15.87 4.51
N ASP A 9 -12.70 16.47 5.22
CA ASP A 9 -11.31 16.01 5.22
C ASP A 9 -11.17 14.66 5.93
N LYS A 10 -12.00 14.40 6.94
CA LYS A 10 -11.97 13.13 7.68
C LYS A 10 -12.48 11.98 6.82
N TRP A 11 -13.59 12.20 6.10
CA TRP A 11 -14.16 11.21 5.19
C TRP A 11 -13.25 10.94 3.99
N SER A 12 -12.62 11.98 3.42
CA SER A 12 -11.67 11.82 2.31
C SER A 12 -10.47 10.95 2.71
N THR A 13 -9.97 11.11 3.94
CA THR A 13 -8.83 10.32 4.41
C THR A 13 -9.26 8.89 4.79
N LEU A 14 -10.51 8.68 5.21
CA LEU A 14 -11.08 7.35 5.45
C LEU A 14 -11.23 6.55 4.14
N ILE A 15 -11.72 7.20 3.08
CA ILE A 15 -11.82 6.60 1.74
C ILE A 15 -10.43 6.17 1.25
N GLY A 16 -9.41 7.00 1.46
CA GLY A 16 -8.02 6.65 1.15
C GLY A 16 -7.53 5.40 1.90
N THR A 17 -7.85 5.27 3.18
CA THR A 17 -7.53 4.07 3.97
C THR A 17 -8.24 2.82 3.42
N VAL A 18 -9.54 2.91 3.12
CA VAL A 18 -10.30 1.78 2.57
C VAL A 18 -9.76 1.33 1.21
N LEU A 19 -9.36 2.27 0.35
CA LEU A 19 -8.77 1.97 -0.95
C LEU A 19 -7.42 1.23 -0.82
N ILE A 20 -6.59 1.62 0.16
CA ILE A 20 -5.29 0.97 0.41
C ILE A 20 -5.50 -0.45 0.97
N GLU A 21 -6.47 -0.66 1.86
CA GLU A 21 -6.82 -2.01 2.33
C GLU A 21 -7.35 -2.90 1.20
N PHE A 22 -8.14 -2.34 0.28
CA PHE A 22 -8.58 -3.06 -0.93
C PHE A 22 -7.42 -3.40 -1.87
N ALA A 23 -6.44 -2.51 -2.01
CA ALA A 23 -5.22 -2.74 -2.77
C ALA A 23 -4.40 -3.89 -2.17
N LEU A 24 -4.21 -3.92 -0.85
CA LEU A 24 -3.57 -5.04 -0.14
C LEU A 24 -4.30 -6.36 -0.38
N GLY A 25 -5.63 -6.36 -0.34
CA GLY A 25 -6.43 -7.53 -0.71
C GLY A 25 -6.17 -8.00 -2.15
N SER A 26 -5.98 -7.06 -3.08
CA SER A 26 -5.67 -7.36 -4.47
C SER A 26 -4.27 -7.99 -4.62
N VAL A 27 -3.28 -7.53 -3.84
CA VAL A 27 -1.94 -8.14 -3.80
C VAL A 27 -2.01 -9.58 -3.25
N TYR A 28 -2.91 -9.87 -2.30
CA TYR A 28 -3.12 -11.25 -1.84
C TYR A 28 -3.64 -12.18 -2.96
N THR A 29 -4.46 -11.66 -3.87
CA THR A 29 -4.93 -12.42 -5.03
C THR A 29 -3.85 -12.66 -6.10
N TRP A 30 -2.67 -12.02 -5.99
CA TRP A 30 -1.54 -12.22 -6.90
C TRP A 30 -1.17 -13.70 -7.08
N SER A 31 -1.25 -14.49 -6.01
CA SER A 31 -0.94 -15.93 -6.06
C SER A 31 -1.86 -16.73 -6.98
N LEU A 32 -3.11 -16.28 -7.23
CA LEU A 32 -4.01 -16.90 -8.22
C LEU A 32 -3.57 -16.64 -9.66
N PHE A 33 -2.98 -15.47 -9.91
CA PHE A 33 -2.52 -15.08 -11.24
C PHE A 33 -1.16 -15.69 -11.59
N ASN A 34 -0.39 -16.15 -10.61
CA ASN A 34 0.94 -16.73 -10.83
C ASN A 34 0.95 -17.87 -11.88
N ALA A 35 -0.05 -18.74 -11.88
CA ALA A 35 -0.14 -19.83 -12.87
C ALA A 35 -0.40 -19.30 -14.28
N HIS A 36 -1.36 -18.39 -14.44
CA HIS A 36 -1.69 -17.80 -15.75
C HIS A 36 -0.57 -16.92 -16.30
N LEU A 37 0.17 -16.22 -15.42
CA LEU A 37 1.34 -15.44 -15.83
C LEU A 37 2.54 -16.32 -16.18
N ALA A 38 2.75 -17.42 -15.43
CA ALA A 38 3.77 -18.41 -15.75
C ALA A 38 3.53 -19.00 -17.16
N ASP A 39 2.30 -19.39 -17.46
CA ASP A 39 1.92 -19.91 -18.79
C ASP A 39 2.08 -18.85 -19.90
N LYS A 40 1.74 -17.58 -19.62
CA LYS A 40 1.91 -16.50 -20.61
C LYS A 40 3.37 -16.13 -20.89
N LEU A 41 4.23 -16.26 -19.89
CA LEU A 41 5.65 -15.91 -19.99
C LEU A 41 6.52 -17.12 -20.36
N ASP A 42 5.92 -18.32 -20.47
CA ASP A 42 6.60 -19.61 -20.66
C ASP A 42 7.68 -19.89 -19.60
N GLU A 43 7.44 -19.43 -18.37
CA GLU A 43 8.43 -19.43 -17.28
C GLU A 43 7.88 -20.12 -16.04
N PRO A 44 8.71 -20.77 -15.21
CA PRO A 44 8.23 -21.55 -14.09
C PRO A 44 7.62 -20.65 -13.01
N VAL A 45 6.52 -21.11 -12.41
CA VAL A 45 5.77 -20.43 -11.33
C VAL A 45 6.67 -19.95 -10.18
N LYS A 46 7.78 -20.64 -9.90
CA LYS A 46 8.77 -20.23 -8.89
C LYS A 46 9.36 -18.84 -9.15
N GLN A 47 9.63 -18.49 -10.41
CA GLN A 47 10.14 -17.18 -10.77
C GLN A 47 9.07 -16.11 -10.58
N VAL A 48 7.83 -16.38 -11.00
CA VAL A 48 6.71 -15.45 -10.74
C VAL A 48 6.48 -15.27 -9.23
N ALA A 49 6.59 -16.34 -8.43
CA ALA A 49 6.50 -16.24 -6.97
C ALA A 49 7.67 -15.47 -6.34
N PHE A 50 8.86 -15.47 -6.96
CA PHE A 50 9.99 -14.66 -6.50
C PHE A 50 9.70 -13.16 -6.57
N SER A 51 8.87 -12.72 -7.54
CA SER A 51 8.42 -11.32 -7.61
C SER A 51 7.68 -10.87 -6.35
N PHE A 52 6.92 -11.76 -5.71
CA PHE A 52 6.23 -11.48 -4.45
C PHE A 52 7.20 -11.33 -3.27
N GLY A 53 8.30 -12.09 -3.26
CA GLY A 53 9.39 -11.89 -2.31
C GLY A 53 10.04 -10.51 -2.46
N LEU A 54 10.24 -10.07 -3.71
CA LEU A 54 10.77 -8.73 -4.01
C LEU A 54 9.79 -7.63 -3.60
N LEU A 55 8.48 -7.85 -3.82
CA LEU A 55 7.40 -6.98 -3.32
C LEU A 55 7.50 -6.82 -1.81
N SER A 56 7.60 -7.92 -1.07
CA SER A 56 7.68 -7.88 0.40
C SER A 56 8.93 -7.13 0.88
N LEU A 57 10.06 -7.26 0.19
CA LEU A 57 11.28 -6.52 0.52
C LEU A 57 11.13 -5.03 0.23
N ALA A 58 10.59 -4.67 -0.93
CA ALA A 58 10.30 -3.28 -1.30
C ALA A 58 9.32 -2.64 -0.32
N LEU A 59 8.28 -3.37 0.10
CA LEU A 59 7.30 -2.94 1.08
C LEU A 59 7.94 -2.66 2.44
N ALA A 60 8.83 -3.52 2.93
CA ALA A 60 9.53 -3.30 4.20
C ALA A 60 10.40 -2.03 4.16
N VAL A 61 11.15 -1.84 3.06
CA VAL A 61 12.01 -0.66 2.86
C VAL A 61 11.16 0.61 2.73
N ALA A 62 10.10 0.57 1.93
CA ALA A 62 9.18 1.68 1.71
C ALA A 62 8.45 2.08 3.00
N SER A 63 8.03 1.08 3.80
CA SER A 63 7.42 1.29 5.11
C SER A 63 8.37 2.08 6.03
N SER A 64 9.65 1.69 6.10
CA SER A 64 10.64 2.42 6.89
C SER A 64 10.84 3.88 6.43
N LEU A 65 10.77 4.12 5.12
CA LEU A 65 10.89 5.46 4.53
C LEU A 65 9.63 6.32 4.67
N SER A 66 8.45 5.69 4.76
CA SER A 66 7.15 6.36 4.76
C SER A 66 7.01 7.39 5.90
N GLY A 67 7.56 7.08 7.08
CA GLY A 67 7.54 7.97 8.24
C GLY A 67 8.28 9.29 7.97
N LYS A 68 9.46 9.23 7.33
CA LYS A 68 10.22 10.45 6.96
C LYS A 68 9.52 11.24 5.85
N LEU A 69 8.92 10.54 4.87
CA LEU A 69 8.16 11.18 3.80
C LEU A 69 6.92 11.91 4.33
N GLN A 70 6.22 11.32 5.29
CA GLN A 70 5.01 11.91 5.88
C GLN A 70 5.33 13.22 6.62
N GLU A 71 6.45 13.27 7.34
CA GLU A 71 6.85 14.45 8.11
C GLU A 71 7.23 15.60 7.19
N LYS A 72 7.92 15.31 6.08
CA LYS A 72 8.41 16.33 5.15
C LYS A 72 7.33 16.84 4.18
N PHE A 73 6.51 15.96 3.61
CA PHE A 73 5.55 16.31 2.54
C PHE A 73 4.10 16.37 3.02
N GLY A 74 3.80 15.83 4.21
CA GLY A 74 2.46 15.73 4.75
C GLY A 74 1.68 14.53 4.20
N VAL A 75 0.88 13.92 5.07
CA VAL A 75 0.14 12.67 4.83
C VAL A 75 -0.70 12.70 3.55
N LYS A 76 -1.44 13.79 3.30
CA LYS A 76 -2.37 13.88 2.14
C LYS A 76 -1.65 13.75 0.79
N LYS A 77 -0.50 14.42 0.62
CA LYS A 77 0.25 14.40 -0.65
C LYS A 77 0.86 13.02 -0.88
N VAL A 78 1.40 12.41 0.17
CA VAL A 78 2.04 11.10 0.07
C VAL A 78 1.01 10.01 -0.26
N ILE A 79 -0.16 10.02 0.37
CA ILE A 79 -1.26 9.07 0.06
C ILE A 79 -1.74 9.23 -1.38
N THR A 80 -1.90 10.46 -1.86
CA THR A 80 -2.35 10.69 -3.24
C THR A 80 -1.30 10.19 -4.24
N PHE A 81 -0.02 10.43 -3.96
CA PHE A 81 1.08 9.96 -4.79
C PHE A 81 1.20 8.43 -4.78
N SER A 82 1.07 7.78 -3.61
CA SER A 82 1.14 6.32 -3.52
C SER A 82 -0.04 5.65 -4.24
N GLY A 83 -1.25 6.19 -4.14
CA GLY A 83 -2.42 5.69 -4.88
C GLY A 83 -2.26 5.81 -6.40
N LEU A 84 -1.76 6.95 -6.89
CA LEU A 84 -1.46 7.13 -8.32
C LEU A 84 -0.34 6.20 -8.79
N LEU A 85 0.72 6.07 -7.99
CA LEU A 85 1.84 5.19 -8.30
C LEU A 85 1.41 3.73 -8.36
N LEU A 86 0.53 3.30 -7.45
CA LEU A 86 -0.05 1.96 -7.44
C LEU A 86 -0.92 1.70 -8.67
N GLY A 87 -1.80 2.64 -9.02
CA GLY A 87 -2.63 2.52 -10.22
C GLY A 87 -1.78 2.43 -11.50
N ALA A 88 -0.75 3.27 -11.59
CA ALA A 88 0.20 3.25 -12.71
C ALA A 88 0.99 1.93 -12.75
N SER A 89 1.49 1.45 -11.62
CA SER A 89 2.30 0.22 -11.57
C SER A 89 1.48 -1.03 -11.91
N LEU A 90 0.21 -1.10 -11.49
CA LEU A 90 -0.71 -2.18 -11.89
C LEU A 90 -1.00 -2.14 -13.40
N TYR A 91 -1.21 -0.95 -13.97
CA TYR A 91 -1.40 -0.80 -15.41
C TYR A 91 -0.14 -1.24 -16.18
N LEU A 92 1.04 -0.80 -15.75
CA LEU A 92 2.33 -1.21 -16.31
C LEU A 92 2.54 -2.74 -16.20
N THR A 93 2.14 -3.33 -15.08
CA THR A 93 2.21 -4.78 -14.85
C THR A 93 1.33 -5.55 -15.82
N SER A 94 0.14 -5.03 -16.16
CA SER A 94 -0.73 -5.67 -17.18
C SER A 94 -0.12 -5.65 -18.59
N THR A 95 0.77 -4.70 -18.87
CA THR A 95 1.47 -4.60 -20.17
C THR A 95 2.84 -5.29 -20.17
N ALA A 96 3.24 -5.90 -19.05
CA ALA A 96 4.55 -6.51 -18.92
C ALA A 96 4.63 -7.83 -19.68
N SER A 97 5.40 -7.85 -20.77
CA SER A 97 5.65 -9.05 -21.59
C SER A 97 6.93 -9.79 -21.22
N SER A 98 7.64 -9.35 -20.17
CA SER A 98 8.93 -9.90 -19.75
C SER A 98 8.99 -10.09 -18.25
N LEU A 99 9.70 -11.13 -17.84
CA LEU A 99 9.87 -11.49 -16.43
C LEU A 99 10.61 -10.41 -15.64
N THR A 100 11.59 -9.74 -16.24
CA THR A 100 12.28 -8.59 -15.62
C THR A 100 11.34 -7.40 -15.44
N ALA A 101 10.45 -7.14 -16.41
CA ALA A 101 9.45 -6.08 -16.30
C ALA A 101 8.47 -6.37 -15.16
N LEU A 102 8.08 -7.64 -14.98
CA LEU A 102 7.27 -8.08 -13.86
C LEU A 102 7.94 -7.82 -12.51
N TYR A 103 9.24 -8.12 -12.38
CA TYR A 103 9.98 -7.86 -11.13
C TYR A 103 10.05 -6.38 -10.79
N ILE A 104 10.26 -5.52 -11.79
CA ILE A 104 10.34 -4.07 -11.57
C ILE A 104 8.95 -3.49 -11.24
N PHE A 105 7.93 -3.83 -12.03
CA PHE A 105 6.60 -3.24 -11.88
C PHE A 105 5.82 -3.86 -10.72
N ALA A 106 5.67 -5.18 -10.70
CA ALA A 106 4.90 -5.89 -9.67
C ALA A 106 5.70 -6.11 -8.37
N GLY A 107 7.01 -6.29 -8.46
CA GLY A 107 7.85 -6.40 -7.26
C GLY A 107 8.12 -5.02 -6.66
N PHE A 108 8.98 -4.25 -7.33
CA PHE A 108 9.50 -3.02 -6.75
C PHE A 108 8.48 -1.89 -6.69
N LEU A 109 7.82 -1.55 -7.79
CA LEU A 109 6.91 -0.39 -7.87
C LEU A 109 5.62 -0.59 -7.09
N VAL A 110 4.95 -1.75 -7.24
CA VAL A 110 3.77 -2.08 -6.43
C VAL A 110 4.16 -2.18 -4.95
N GLY A 111 5.23 -2.89 -4.59
CA GLY A 111 5.67 -3.00 -3.20
C GLY A 111 6.04 -1.66 -2.57
N PHE A 112 6.65 -0.76 -3.34
CA PHE A 112 6.99 0.59 -2.85
C PHE A 112 5.75 1.47 -2.67
N ALA A 113 4.82 1.44 -3.63
CA ALA A 113 3.56 2.17 -3.54
C ALA A 113 2.71 1.66 -2.36
N ASP A 114 2.64 0.35 -2.19
CA ASP A 114 1.88 -0.29 -1.13
C ASP A 114 2.51 -0.05 0.25
N GLY A 115 3.83 -0.22 0.40
CA GLY A 115 4.53 0.02 1.66
C GLY A 115 4.48 1.48 2.12
N THR A 116 4.52 2.44 1.19
CA THR A 116 4.33 3.86 1.54
C THR A 116 2.88 4.18 1.90
N GLY A 117 1.91 3.62 1.18
CA GLY A 117 0.48 3.81 1.44
C GLY A 117 0.01 3.17 2.75
N TYR A 118 0.42 1.93 3.01
CA TYR A 118 -0.01 1.12 4.15
C TYR A 118 0.26 1.81 5.49
N LEU A 119 1.51 2.21 5.75
CA LEU A 119 1.87 2.82 7.03
C LEU A 119 1.10 4.13 7.30
N LEU A 120 0.86 4.91 6.23
CA LEU A 120 0.09 6.16 6.30
C LEU A 120 -1.39 5.90 6.56
N ALA A 121 -1.96 4.91 5.88
CA ALA A 121 -3.34 4.50 6.07
C ALA A 121 -3.59 4.04 7.50
N LEU A 122 -2.70 3.20 8.03
CA LEU A 122 -2.71 2.72 9.41
C LEU A 122 -2.63 3.87 10.41
N THR A 123 -1.60 4.71 10.28
CA THR A 123 -1.37 5.86 11.17
C THR A 123 -2.56 6.83 11.15
N ASN A 124 -3.17 7.03 9.98
CA ASN A 124 -4.32 7.90 9.84
C ASN A 124 -5.60 7.28 10.43
N CYS A 125 -5.81 5.97 10.26
CA CYS A 125 -6.93 5.24 10.85
C CYS A 125 -6.86 5.27 12.38
N ILE A 126 -5.67 5.06 12.96
CA ILE A 126 -5.43 5.18 14.41
C ILE A 126 -5.79 6.59 14.90
N LYS A 127 -5.32 7.64 14.22
CA LYS A 127 -5.64 9.05 14.58
C LYS A 127 -7.13 9.35 14.46
N PHE A 128 -7.80 8.78 13.47
CA PHE A 128 -9.25 8.91 13.30
C PHE A 128 -10.01 8.24 14.46
N PHE A 129 -9.66 6.99 14.80
CA PHE A 129 -10.28 6.26 15.91
C PHE A 129 -10.00 6.89 17.28
N GLN A 130 -8.80 7.43 17.53
CA GLN A 130 -8.52 8.18 18.76
C GLN A 130 -9.37 9.44 18.90
N LYS A 131 -9.85 10.01 17.78
CA LYS A 131 -10.71 11.20 17.79
C LYS A 131 -12.17 10.87 18.14
N ILE A 132 -12.58 9.60 18.06
CA ILE A 132 -13.88 9.12 18.51
C ILE A 132 -13.78 8.77 20.00
N ARG A 133 -14.23 9.68 20.87
CA ARG A 133 -14.07 9.63 22.35
C ARG A 133 -14.74 8.43 23.07
N GLY A 134 -15.19 7.38 22.37
CA GLY A 134 -15.99 6.27 22.93
C GLY A 134 -15.34 4.89 22.98
N LEU A 135 -14.25 4.61 22.24
CA LEU A 135 -13.68 3.25 22.14
C LEU A 135 -12.30 3.12 22.81
N HIS A 136 -12.31 3.15 24.15
CA HIS A 136 -11.10 3.00 24.96
C HIS A 136 -10.43 1.60 24.79
N ARG A 137 -11.19 0.58 24.39
CA ARG A 137 -10.73 -0.81 24.24
C ARG A 137 -9.95 -1.08 22.93
N LEU A 138 -10.23 -0.33 21.85
CA LEU A 138 -9.45 -0.45 20.60
C LEU A 138 -8.11 0.29 20.65
N ARG A 139 -7.95 1.26 21.56
CA ARG A 139 -6.70 2.01 21.75
C ARG A 139 -5.52 1.10 22.11
N HIS A 140 -5.78 0.03 22.85
CA HIS A 140 -4.74 -0.96 23.23
C HIS A 140 -4.35 -1.90 22.09
N TRP A 141 -5.24 -2.17 21.13
CA TRP A 141 -4.97 -3.10 20.04
C TRP A 141 -4.09 -2.45 18.96
N CYS A 142 -4.36 -1.18 18.62
CA CYS A 142 -3.53 -0.42 17.67
C CYS A 142 -2.12 -0.08 18.18
N LEU A 143 -1.94 0.17 19.49
CA LEU A 143 -0.61 0.45 20.06
C LEU A 143 0.29 -0.79 20.12
N ARG A 144 -0.25 -1.98 19.88
CA ARG A 144 0.49 -3.25 19.91
C ARG A 144 0.93 -3.73 18.53
N PHE A 145 0.49 -3.05 17.47
CA PHE A 145 0.74 -3.37 16.06
C PHE A 145 1.53 -2.28 15.31
N GLY A 146 1.99 -1.23 16.01
CA GLY A 146 2.86 -0.18 15.48
C GLY A 146 4.25 -0.24 16.09
#